data_AF-A0A7L0I1G7-F1
#
_entry.id   AF-A0A7L0I1G7-F1
#
_cell.length_a   1.000
_cell.length_b   1.000
_cell.length_c   1.000
_cell.angle_alpha   90.00
_cell.angle_beta   90.00
_cell.angle_gamma   90.00
#
_symmetry.space_group_name_H-M   'P 1'
#
loop_
_entity.id
_entity.type
_entity.pdbx_description
1 polymer ?
#
loop_
_entity_poly.entity_id
_entity_poly.type
_entity_poly.pdbx_seq_one_letter_code
_entity_poly.pdbx_strand_id
1 'polypeptide(L)'
;SNSSANCWSRLHPVNMFNNVKFYHSKALTSPYPGSHVERSQVPEGKVDWLIEWKDYNPVEYTAKSVLAGPNWADPQINDKGFSPKFNERDGEVERKSLNGLYVVENGRPRNPVGRTGLTGRGLLGRWGPNHAADPIITRWKRDGSGNKIAHPVTGKDILQFVAIKRRDCGEWAIPGGMVDPGEKISATLKREFGEEALNSLQKSPEDKVELEKHLHKLFSQEHFEVYRGYVDDPRNTDNAWMETEAVNYHDETGETMDNLPLEAGDDAGVVKWVDISEKLKLYASHSYFIKLVAEKRGAHWSEDPGPECRE
;
A
#
# COMPACT_ATOMS: atom_id res chain seq x y z
N SER A 1 -40.18 -31.91 -33.08
CA SER A 1 -39.11 -31.31 -33.88
C SER A 1 -39.19 -29.80 -33.76
N ASN A 2 -38.26 -29.16 -33.05
CA ASN A 2 -37.91 -27.77 -33.32
C ASN A 2 -36.53 -27.46 -32.75
N SER A 3 -35.67 -27.02 -33.66
CA SER A 3 -34.33 -26.51 -33.47
C SER A 3 -34.40 -25.05 -33.03
N SER A 4 -33.58 -24.63 -32.06
CA SER A 4 -32.38 -23.81 -32.36
C SER A 4 -31.77 -23.13 -31.12
N ALA A 5 -30.43 -23.15 -31.13
CA ALA A 5 -29.43 -22.23 -30.56
C ALA A 5 -29.42 -21.95 -29.04
N ASN A 6 -28.46 -22.49 -28.27
CA ASN A 6 -27.04 -22.12 -28.11
C ASN A 6 -26.76 -20.76 -27.42
N CYS A 7 -25.84 -20.86 -26.45
CA CYS A 7 -24.91 -19.83 -25.95
C CYS A 7 -25.42 -18.83 -24.91
N TRP A 8 -25.30 -19.19 -23.63
CA TRP A 8 -24.97 -18.22 -22.58
C TRP A 8 -23.57 -18.54 -22.08
N SER A 9 -22.63 -17.83 -22.69
CA SER A 9 -21.21 -17.82 -22.42
C SER A 9 -20.88 -17.28 -21.03
N ARG A 10 -19.88 -17.92 -20.42
CA ARG A 10 -19.10 -17.49 -19.26
C ARG A 10 -18.86 -15.98 -19.26
N LEU A 11 -19.38 -15.29 -18.26
CA LEU A 11 -18.92 -13.95 -17.91
C LEU A 11 -17.76 -14.10 -16.92
N HIS A 12 -16.55 -14.17 -17.46
CA HIS A 12 -15.33 -13.88 -16.70
C HIS A 12 -15.27 -12.36 -16.48
N PRO A 13 -14.92 -11.88 -15.28
CA PRO A 13 -14.62 -10.47 -15.10
C PRO A 13 -13.40 -10.10 -15.95
N VAL A 14 -13.55 -9.02 -16.71
CA VAL A 14 -12.56 -8.49 -17.63
C VAL A 14 -11.29 -8.17 -16.85
N ASN A 15 -10.25 -8.94 -17.16
CA ASN A 15 -8.91 -8.80 -16.61
C ASN A 15 -8.25 -7.59 -17.27
N MET A 16 -8.35 -6.40 -16.66
CA MET A 16 -7.53 -5.23 -17.03
C MET A 16 -6.16 -5.28 -16.34
N PHE A 17 -5.50 -6.43 -16.42
CA PHE A 17 -4.07 -6.56 -16.18
C PHE A 17 -3.46 -7.16 -17.43
N ASN A 18 -2.61 -6.38 -18.11
CA ASN A 18 -1.71 -6.88 -19.14
C ASN A 18 -0.97 -8.12 -18.60
N ASN A 19 -1.34 -9.32 -19.08
CA ASN A 19 -0.67 -10.63 -19.16
C ASN A 19 0.56 -11.00 -18.28
N VAL A 20 0.83 -10.31 -17.18
CA VAL A 20 1.83 -10.65 -16.18
C VAL A 20 1.06 -11.00 -14.93
N LYS A 21 1.04 -12.29 -14.59
CA LYS A 21 0.41 -12.79 -13.36
C LYS A 21 1.16 -12.17 -12.18
N PHE A 22 0.54 -11.20 -11.50
CA PHE A 22 1.13 -10.59 -10.31
C PHE A 22 1.33 -11.69 -9.26
N TYR A 23 2.57 -11.88 -8.84
CA TYR A 23 2.94 -12.91 -7.88
C TYR A 23 3.51 -12.23 -6.65
N HIS A 24 2.90 -12.47 -5.49
CA HIS A 24 3.42 -11.92 -4.24
C HIS A 24 4.68 -12.69 -3.80
N SER A 25 5.71 -11.97 -3.40
CA SER A 25 6.96 -12.56 -2.93
C SER A 25 7.24 -12.16 -1.48
N LYS A 26 6.93 -10.92 -1.09
CA LYS A 26 7.09 -10.46 0.29
C LYS A 26 6.14 -11.19 1.22
N ALA A 27 4.91 -11.46 0.78
CA ALA A 27 3.93 -12.27 1.51
C ALA A 27 4.39 -13.73 1.78
N LEU A 28 5.44 -14.21 1.10
CA LEU A 28 6.02 -15.54 1.29
C LEU A 28 7.27 -15.54 2.19
N THR A 29 7.75 -14.37 2.60
CA THR A 29 8.98 -14.25 3.39
C THR A 29 8.78 -14.67 4.85
N SER A 30 9.83 -15.23 5.43
CA SER A 30 9.90 -15.63 6.83
C SER A 30 11.19 -15.10 7.48
N PRO A 31 11.23 -14.93 8.82
CA PRO A 31 10.11 -15.15 9.75
C PRO A 31 8.99 -14.11 9.56
N TYR A 32 7.76 -14.46 9.95
CA TYR A 32 6.64 -13.52 9.94
C TYR A 32 7.00 -12.28 10.79
N PRO A 33 6.73 -11.04 10.32
CA PRO A 33 7.18 -9.82 10.98
C PRO A 33 6.91 -9.78 12.49
N GLY A 34 7.93 -9.38 13.27
CA GLY A 34 7.83 -9.28 14.73
C GLY A 34 7.71 -10.63 15.46
N SER A 35 8.08 -11.75 14.83
CA SER A 35 7.98 -13.09 15.41
C SER A 35 9.14 -14.01 14.98
N HIS A 36 9.13 -15.24 15.49
CA HIS A 36 9.98 -16.34 15.03
C HIS A 36 9.17 -17.40 14.25
N VAL A 37 7.97 -17.04 13.77
CA VAL A 37 7.09 -17.98 13.06
C VAL A 37 7.54 -18.10 11.61
N GLU A 38 7.91 -19.31 11.23
CA GLU A 38 8.24 -19.66 9.85
C GLU A 38 6.98 -20.04 9.08
N ARG A 39 6.80 -19.50 7.88
CA ARG A 39 5.71 -19.89 6.99
C ARG A 39 5.98 -21.29 6.42
N SER A 40 4.92 -22.02 6.10
CA SER A 40 5.07 -23.21 5.26
C SER A 40 5.58 -22.81 3.88
N GLN A 41 6.54 -23.56 3.34
CA GLN A 41 7.07 -23.26 2.00
C GLN A 41 5.97 -23.41 0.96
N VAL A 42 5.79 -22.38 0.11
CA VAL A 42 4.86 -22.41 -1.03
C VAL A 42 5.68 -22.42 -2.32
N PRO A 43 5.69 -23.54 -3.08
CA PRO A 43 6.37 -23.58 -4.38
C PRO A 43 5.76 -22.59 -5.38
N GLU A 44 6.59 -22.09 -6.32
CA GLU A 44 6.16 -21.07 -7.28
C GLU A 44 4.91 -21.50 -8.09
N GLY A 45 4.84 -22.76 -8.51
CA GLY A 45 3.69 -23.31 -9.23
C GLY A 45 2.45 -23.58 -8.37
N LYS A 46 2.47 -23.28 -7.06
CA LYS A 46 1.44 -23.67 -6.08
C LYS A 46 0.84 -22.49 -5.29
N VAL A 47 1.24 -21.24 -5.53
CA VAL A 47 0.59 -20.08 -4.89
C VAL A 47 -0.88 -19.95 -5.30
N ASP A 48 -1.19 -20.11 -6.58
CA ASP A 48 -2.55 -19.93 -7.08
C ASP A 48 -3.52 -20.97 -6.49
N TRP A 49 -4.59 -20.49 -5.85
CA TRP A 49 -5.64 -21.31 -5.26
C TRP A 49 -6.31 -22.28 -6.24
N LEU A 50 -6.33 -21.96 -7.54
CA LEU A 50 -6.87 -22.83 -8.58
C LEU A 50 -6.04 -24.09 -8.78
N ILE A 51 -4.77 -24.08 -8.37
CA ILE A 51 -3.94 -25.26 -8.39
C ILE A 51 -4.27 -26.11 -7.17
N GLU A 52 -4.76 -27.32 -7.43
CA GLU A 52 -5.06 -28.29 -6.38
C GLU A 52 -3.80 -28.62 -5.59
N TRP A 53 -3.93 -28.59 -4.25
CA TRP A 53 -2.87 -28.97 -3.34
C TRP A 53 -3.48 -29.47 -2.03
N LYS A 54 -3.78 -30.76 -1.98
CA LYS A 54 -4.45 -31.39 -0.83
C LYS A 54 -3.58 -31.39 0.43
N ASP A 55 -2.27 -31.52 0.24
CA ASP A 55 -1.30 -31.56 1.34
C ASP A 55 -0.87 -30.17 1.82
N TYR A 56 -1.53 -29.10 1.35
CA TYR A 56 -1.25 -27.75 1.82
C TYR A 56 -1.68 -27.59 3.28
N ASN A 57 -0.69 -27.53 4.17
CA ASN A 57 -0.88 -27.42 5.61
C ASN A 57 -0.15 -26.19 6.16
N PRO A 58 -0.68 -24.98 5.95
CA PRO A 58 -0.06 -23.73 6.39
C PRO A 58 0.02 -23.65 7.91
N VAL A 59 1.03 -22.93 8.41
CA VAL A 59 1.14 -22.62 9.84
C VAL A 59 0.03 -21.66 10.23
N GLU A 60 -0.66 -21.90 11.35
CA GLU A 60 -1.66 -20.96 11.86
C GLU A 60 -1.03 -19.97 12.85
N TYR A 61 -1.15 -18.67 12.57
CA TYR A 61 -0.62 -17.63 13.44
C TYR A 61 -1.48 -16.37 13.46
N THR A 62 -1.75 -15.86 14.66
CA THR A 62 -2.27 -14.52 14.92
C THR A 62 -1.54 -13.96 16.13
N ALA A 63 -1.01 -12.74 16.00
CA ALA A 63 -0.20 -12.11 17.02
C ALA A 63 -1.00 -11.88 18.32
N LYS A 64 -0.32 -11.96 19.47
CA LYS A 64 -0.96 -11.76 20.79
C LYS A 64 -1.64 -10.39 20.91
N SER A 65 -1.07 -9.35 20.29
CA SER A 65 -1.66 -8.01 20.24
C SER A 65 -3.01 -7.98 19.53
N VAL A 66 -3.17 -8.75 18.45
CA VAL A 66 -4.45 -8.90 17.74
C VAL A 66 -5.42 -9.77 18.55
N LEU A 67 -4.93 -10.86 19.15
CA LEU A 67 -5.74 -11.75 20.00
C LEU A 67 -6.26 -11.07 21.27
N ALA A 68 -5.60 -10.02 21.76
CA ALA A 68 -6.06 -9.24 22.90
C ALA A 68 -7.37 -8.46 22.62
N GLY A 69 -7.81 -8.41 21.37
CA GLY A 69 -9.07 -7.77 20.97
C GLY A 69 -9.11 -6.25 21.13
N PRO A 70 -8.08 -5.49 20.68
CA PRO A 70 -8.20 -4.04 20.62
C PRO A 70 -9.31 -3.61 19.65
N ASN A 71 -9.79 -2.37 19.76
CA ASN A 71 -10.87 -1.81 18.93
C ASN A 71 -10.64 -1.93 17.40
N TRP A 72 -9.39 -1.93 16.96
CA TRP A 72 -9.00 -2.06 15.56
C TRP A 72 -8.92 -3.51 15.08
N ALA A 73 -9.04 -4.51 15.96
CA ALA A 73 -8.97 -5.93 15.62
C ALA A 73 -10.35 -6.60 15.66
N ASP A 74 -10.59 -7.48 14.69
CA ASP A 74 -11.78 -8.34 14.72
C ASP A 74 -11.68 -9.42 15.82
N PRO A 75 -12.80 -9.96 16.31
CA PRO A 75 -12.82 -11.22 17.03
C PRO A 75 -12.26 -12.40 16.21
N GLN A 76 -12.05 -13.55 16.86
CA GLN A 76 -11.77 -14.79 16.14
C GLN A 76 -13.00 -15.24 15.35
N ILE A 77 -12.80 -15.92 14.22
CA ILE A 77 -13.89 -16.20 13.28
C ILE A 77 -15.01 -17.08 13.87
N ASN A 78 -14.69 -17.89 14.88
CA ASN A 78 -15.62 -18.79 15.56
C ASN A 78 -16.17 -18.19 16.87
N ASP A 79 -15.84 -16.93 17.20
CA ASP A 79 -16.34 -16.29 18.41
C ASP A 79 -17.84 -16.06 18.31
N LYS A 80 -18.55 -16.39 19.39
CA LYS A 80 -20.01 -16.28 19.44
C LYS A 80 -20.43 -14.83 19.25
N GLY A 81 -21.23 -14.57 18.22
CA GLY A 81 -21.76 -13.24 17.90
C GLY A 81 -20.90 -12.44 16.92
N PHE A 82 -19.76 -12.98 16.47
CA PHE A 82 -19.02 -12.40 15.35
C PHE A 82 -19.49 -13.00 14.02
N SER A 83 -20.26 -12.22 13.28
CA SER A 83 -20.80 -12.60 11.96
C SER A 83 -20.41 -11.56 10.91
N PRO A 84 -19.13 -11.52 10.48
CA PRO A 84 -18.63 -10.49 9.59
C PRO A 84 -19.31 -10.55 8.21
N LYS A 85 -19.61 -9.39 7.64
CA LYS A 85 -20.18 -9.31 6.30
C LYS A 85 -19.08 -9.06 5.25
N PHE A 86 -18.44 -10.14 4.83
CA PHE A 86 -17.38 -10.07 3.83
C PHE A 86 -17.86 -9.59 2.46
N ASN A 87 -16.96 -8.96 1.70
CA ASN A 87 -17.23 -8.34 0.40
C ASN A 87 -18.29 -7.21 0.43
N GLU A 88 -18.57 -6.64 1.60
CA GLU A 88 -19.45 -5.49 1.75
C GLU A 88 -18.98 -4.54 2.85
N ARG A 89 -19.72 -3.43 3.04
CA ARG A 89 -19.50 -2.53 4.17
C ARG A 89 -20.22 -3.09 5.38
N ASP A 90 -19.46 -3.40 6.43
CA ASP A 90 -19.93 -4.05 7.65
C ASP A 90 -19.88 -3.06 8.82
N GLY A 91 -20.91 -2.21 8.91
CA GLY A 91 -20.93 -1.09 9.86
C GLY A 91 -19.85 -0.06 9.52
N GLU A 92 -18.92 0.16 10.45
CA GLU A 92 -17.77 1.07 10.28
C GLU A 92 -16.57 0.40 9.60
N VAL A 93 -16.61 -0.92 9.40
CA VAL A 93 -15.52 -1.68 8.78
C VAL A 93 -15.82 -1.87 7.30
N GLU A 94 -14.96 -1.32 6.43
CA GLU A 94 -14.98 -1.63 5.01
C GLU A 94 -14.35 -3.01 4.79
N ARG A 95 -15.15 -3.99 4.35
CA ARG A 95 -14.67 -5.34 4.04
C ARG A 95 -14.65 -5.61 2.54
N LYS A 96 -14.99 -4.63 1.68
CA LYS A 96 -14.82 -4.77 0.22
C LYS A 96 -13.35 -4.67 -0.13
N SER A 97 -12.85 -5.66 -0.86
CA SER A 97 -11.55 -5.52 -1.50
C SER A 97 -11.64 -4.55 -2.66
N LEU A 98 -10.60 -3.76 -2.82
CA LEU A 98 -10.39 -2.84 -3.93
C LEU A 98 -10.07 -3.59 -5.24
N ASN A 99 -9.79 -4.90 -5.17
CA ASN A 99 -9.56 -5.79 -6.32
C ASN A 99 -10.79 -6.63 -6.71
N GLY A 100 -11.97 -6.34 -6.14
CA GLY A 100 -13.20 -7.06 -6.42
C GLY A 100 -13.53 -8.11 -5.36
N LEU A 101 -14.31 -9.12 -5.72
CA LEU A 101 -14.76 -10.13 -4.76
C LEU A 101 -13.63 -11.10 -4.40
N TYR A 102 -13.47 -11.38 -3.11
CA TYR A 102 -12.63 -12.47 -2.62
C TYR A 102 -13.46 -13.64 -2.13
N VAL A 103 -12.91 -14.85 -2.25
CA VAL A 103 -13.56 -16.08 -1.81
C VAL A 103 -13.56 -16.14 -0.28
N VAL A 104 -14.68 -16.60 0.29
CA VAL A 104 -14.77 -16.97 1.70
C VAL A 104 -14.91 -18.49 1.78
N GLU A 105 -13.99 -19.15 2.48
CA GLU A 105 -14.00 -20.59 2.67
C GLU A 105 -13.85 -20.91 4.16
N ASN A 106 -14.67 -21.86 4.66
CA ASN A 106 -14.71 -22.23 6.08
C ASN A 106 -14.88 -21.00 7.00
N GLY A 107 -15.70 -20.05 6.56
CA GLY A 107 -15.97 -18.79 7.27
C GLY A 107 -14.86 -17.75 7.18
N ARG A 108 -13.72 -18.02 6.53
CA ARG A 108 -12.57 -17.11 6.48
C ARG A 108 -12.31 -16.61 5.06
N PRO A 109 -11.88 -15.35 4.86
CA PRO A 109 -11.42 -14.88 3.56
C PRO A 109 -10.24 -15.71 3.05
N ARG A 110 -10.13 -15.82 1.73
CA ARG A 110 -8.93 -16.27 1.01
C ARG A 110 -8.27 -15.10 0.33
N ASN A 111 -6.97 -14.94 0.57
CA ASN A 111 -6.14 -13.92 -0.04
C ASN A 111 -6.24 -13.98 -1.57
N PRO A 112 -6.61 -12.87 -2.24
CA PRO A 112 -6.93 -12.86 -3.66
C PRO A 112 -5.71 -13.15 -4.56
N VAL A 113 -4.49 -12.99 -4.05
CA VAL A 113 -3.25 -13.23 -4.80
C VAL A 113 -2.70 -14.64 -4.63
N GLY A 114 -3.17 -15.39 -3.63
CA GLY A 114 -2.84 -16.81 -3.46
C GLY A 114 -2.43 -17.21 -2.05
N ARG A 115 -1.89 -18.43 -1.96
CA ARG A 115 -1.34 -19.04 -0.74
C ARG A 115 -0.10 -18.30 -0.26
N THR A 116 0.01 -18.12 1.05
CA THR A 116 1.13 -17.47 1.73
C THR A 116 1.92 -18.40 2.63
N GLY A 117 1.46 -19.64 2.83
CA GLY A 117 2.05 -20.59 3.77
C GLY A 117 1.68 -20.34 5.23
N LEU A 118 0.78 -19.39 5.50
CA LEU A 118 0.36 -19.01 6.86
C LEU A 118 -1.12 -18.64 6.89
N THR A 119 -1.90 -19.31 7.72
CA THR A 119 -3.29 -18.95 8.04
C THR A 119 -3.36 -18.14 9.32
N GLY A 120 -4.51 -17.53 9.57
CA GLY A 120 -4.68 -16.57 10.67
C GLY A 120 -4.58 -15.15 10.15
N ARG A 121 -4.44 -14.19 11.05
CA ARG A 121 -4.30 -12.79 10.66
C ARG A 121 -2.89 -12.25 10.83
N GLY A 122 -2.00 -13.01 11.47
CA GLY A 122 -0.69 -12.51 11.88
C GLY A 122 -0.84 -11.22 12.69
N LEU A 123 -0.27 -10.11 12.23
CA LEU A 123 -0.36 -8.77 12.84
C LEU A 123 -1.57 -7.95 12.38
N LEU A 124 -2.33 -8.42 11.38
CA LEU A 124 -3.43 -7.67 10.81
C LEU A 124 -4.68 -7.76 11.70
N GLY A 125 -5.37 -6.62 11.88
CA GLY A 125 -6.55 -6.56 12.74
C GLY A 125 -7.77 -7.23 12.13
N ARG A 126 -7.99 -7.03 10.83
CA ARG A 126 -9.21 -7.46 10.14
C ARG A 126 -9.02 -8.79 9.42
N TRP A 127 -10.06 -9.61 9.39
CA TRP A 127 -10.16 -10.71 8.43
C TRP A 127 -10.43 -10.12 7.04
N GLY A 128 -9.65 -10.56 6.04
CA GLY A 128 -9.74 -10.05 4.67
C GLY A 128 -8.87 -8.81 4.43
N PRO A 129 -9.36 -7.81 3.67
CA PRO A 129 -8.57 -6.62 3.38
C PRO A 129 -8.39 -5.75 4.63
N ASN A 130 -7.17 -5.25 4.81
CA ASN A 130 -6.80 -4.26 5.80
C ASN A 130 -6.35 -3.00 5.03
N HIS A 131 -7.22 -1.99 5.02
CA HIS A 131 -7.05 -0.81 4.19
C HIS A 131 -6.07 0.19 4.80
N ALA A 132 -5.15 0.66 3.97
CA ALA A 132 -4.24 1.75 4.23
C ALA A 132 -4.44 2.88 3.20
N ALA A 133 -3.81 4.02 3.45
CA ALA A 133 -3.72 5.11 2.49
C ALA A 133 -2.29 5.65 2.43
N ASP A 134 -1.78 5.86 1.22
CA ASP A 134 -0.38 6.23 0.97
C ASP A 134 -0.30 7.62 0.27
N PRO A 135 -0.10 8.71 1.03
CA PRO A 135 0.05 10.05 0.47
C PRO A 135 1.45 10.24 -0.12
N ILE A 136 1.56 10.22 -1.44
CA ILE A 136 2.83 10.43 -2.15
C ILE A 136 3.00 11.91 -2.46
N ILE A 137 3.60 12.64 -1.52
CA ILE A 137 3.89 14.07 -1.69
C ILE A 137 5.18 14.24 -2.49
N THR A 138 5.10 14.96 -3.60
CA THR A 138 6.22 15.14 -4.53
C THR A 138 6.50 16.60 -4.83
N ARG A 139 7.75 16.92 -5.17
CA ARG A 139 8.18 18.20 -5.74
C ARG A 139 9.33 17.99 -6.71
N TRP A 140 9.57 18.95 -7.60
CA TRP A 140 10.78 18.95 -8.42
C TRP A 140 12.02 19.25 -7.57
N LYS A 141 13.12 18.54 -7.82
CA LYS A 141 14.41 18.91 -7.25
C LYS A 141 14.88 20.22 -7.86
N ARG A 142 15.26 21.18 -7.03
CA ARG A 142 15.70 22.52 -7.45
C ARG A 142 17.13 22.83 -7.01
N ASP A 143 17.81 23.66 -7.79
CA ASP A 143 19.11 24.24 -7.44
C ASP A 143 18.96 25.45 -6.50
N GLY A 144 20.08 26.08 -6.09
CA GLY A 144 20.07 27.25 -5.23
C GLY A 144 19.44 28.52 -5.84
N SER A 145 19.15 28.51 -7.14
CA SER A 145 18.44 29.57 -7.86
C SER A 145 16.96 29.24 -8.08
N GLY A 146 16.50 28.09 -7.59
CA GLY A 146 15.12 27.63 -7.74
C GLY A 146 14.82 26.97 -9.08
N ASN A 147 15.81 26.68 -9.94
CA ASN A 147 15.58 26.01 -11.22
C ASN A 147 15.49 24.49 -11.05
N LYS A 148 14.66 23.82 -11.84
CA LYS A 148 14.58 22.35 -11.86
C LYS A 148 15.91 21.74 -12.29
N ILE A 149 16.31 20.65 -11.65
CA ILE A 149 17.53 19.93 -11.97
C ILE A 149 17.20 18.74 -12.87
N ALA A 150 17.69 18.77 -14.12
CA ALA A 150 17.62 17.64 -15.04
C ALA A 150 18.69 16.58 -14.71
N HIS A 151 18.32 15.31 -14.81
CA HIS A 151 19.26 14.20 -14.68
C HIS A 151 20.10 14.06 -15.95
N PRO A 152 21.44 13.94 -15.86
CA PRO A 152 22.31 13.95 -17.04
C PRO A 152 22.08 12.77 -18.00
N VAL A 153 21.62 11.62 -17.50
CA VAL A 153 21.39 10.42 -18.32
C VAL A 153 20.13 10.53 -19.16
N THR A 154 19.02 10.99 -18.57
CA THR A 154 17.70 10.98 -19.24
C THR A 154 17.31 12.33 -19.81
N GLY A 155 17.99 13.41 -19.44
CA GLY A 155 17.61 14.79 -19.76
C GLY A 155 16.29 15.25 -19.12
N LYS A 156 15.67 14.40 -18.28
CA LYS A 156 14.41 14.67 -17.59
C LYS A 156 14.67 15.23 -16.20
N ASP A 157 13.77 16.08 -15.72
CA ASP A 157 13.85 16.64 -14.37
C ASP A 157 13.79 15.56 -13.28
N ILE A 158 14.57 15.76 -12.22
CA ILE A 158 14.60 14.89 -11.04
C ILE A 158 13.41 15.26 -10.15
N LEU A 159 12.57 14.27 -9.87
CA LEU A 159 11.46 14.40 -8.93
C LEU A 159 11.91 13.91 -7.54
N GLN A 160 11.44 14.56 -6.49
CA GLN A 160 11.62 14.12 -5.11
C GLN A 160 10.28 13.74 -4.50
N PHE A 161 10.29 12.82 -3.54
CA PHE A 161 9.14 12.55 -2.68
C PHE A 161 9.52 12.59 -1.21
N VAL A 162 8.53 12.83 -0.34
CA VAL A 162 8.72 12.70 1.11
C VAL A 162 8.70 11.22 1.49
N ALA A 163 9.76 10.76 2.14
CA ALA A 163 9.86 9.40 2.65
C ALA A 163 10.19 9.41 4.14
N ILE A 164 9.69 8.39 4.84
CA ILE A 164 10.04 8.09 6.22
C ILE A 164 10.86 6.80 6.29
N LYS A 165 11.76 6.72 7.28
CA LYS A 165 12.43 5.48 7.64
C LYS A 165 11.71 4.88 8.84
N ARG A 166 11.03 3.76 8.65
CA ARG A 166 10.21 3.13 9.69
C ARG A 166 11.08 2.65 10.85
N ARG A 167 10.61 2.80 12.09
CA ARG A 167 11.35 2.34 13.29
C ARG A 167 11.39 0.83 13.43
N ASP A 168 10.36 0.13 12.98
CA ASP A 168 10.18 -1.31 13.15
C ASP A 168 11.13 -2.16 12.29
N CYS A 169 11.32 -1.80 11.02
CA CYS A 169 12.16 -2.53 10.07
C CYS A 169 13.37 -1.74 9.55
N GLY A 170 13.43 -0.43 9.79
CA GLY A 170 14.50 0.42 9.27
C GLY A 170 14.46 0.64 7.75
N GLU A 171 13.36 0.28 7.08
CA GLU A 171 13.18 0.49 5.65
C GLU A 171 12.59 1.87 5.35
N TRP A 172 12.92 2.42 4.18
CA TRP A 172 12.31 3.64 3.66
C TRP A 172 10.93 3.36 3.08
N ALA A 173 9.96 4.21 3.38
CA ALA A 173 8.57 4.03 2.99
C ALA A 173 7.89 5.38 2.67
N ILE A 174 6.77 5.32 1.96
CA ILE A 174 5.82 6.42 1.89
C ILE A 174 5.22 6.60 3.31
N PRO A 175 5.02 7.84 3.79
CA PRO A 175 4.40 8.12 5.09
C PRO A 175 2.88 7.90 5.04
N GLY A 176 2.50 6.63 4.86
CA GLY A 176 1.12 6.17 4.90
C GLY A 176 0.84 5.31 6.12
N GLY A 177 -0.44 5.00 6.33
CA GLY A 177 -0.89 4.20 7.46
C GLY A 177 -2.31 3.70 7.30
N MET A 178 -2.84 3.14 8.39
CA MET A 178 -4.11 2.40 8.38
C MET A 178 -5.29 3.37 8.31
N VAL A 179 -6.33 2.97 7.58
CA VAL A 179 -7.60 3.69 7.59
C VAL A 179 -8.34 3.37 8.88
N ASP A 180 -8.66 4.41 9.66
CA ASP A 180 -9.41 4.22 10.90
C ASP A 180 -10.87 3.81 10.62
N PRO A 181 -11.52 3.08 11.55
CA PRO A 181 -12.93 2.73 11.42
C PRO A 181 -13.81 3.96 11.15
N GLY A 182 -14.61 3.90 10.08
CA GLY A 182 -15.47 5.02 9.65
C GLY A 182 -14.75 6.22 9.02
N GLU A 183 -13.42 6.23 8.97
CA GLU A 183 -12.63 7.30 8.36
C GLU A 183 -12.74 7.27 6.82
N LYS A 184 -12.70 8.45 6.20
CA LYS A 184 -12.59 8.57 4.74
C LYS A 184 -11.12 8.50 4.33
N ILE A 185 -10.82 7.82 3.23
CA ILE A 185 -9.45 7.75 2.67
C ILE A 185 -8.78 9.13 2.55
N SER A 186 -9.51 10.16 2.10
CA SER A 186 -8.97 11.51 1.98
C SER A 186 -8.58 12.15 3.33
N ALA A 187 -9.24 11.76 4.42
CA ALA A 187 -8.86 12.17 5.76
C ALA A 187 -7.61 11.40 6.22
N THR A 188 -7.57 10.07 6.00
CA THR A 188 -6.41 9.22 6.28
C THR A 188 -5.15 9.74 5.59
N LEU A 189 -5.21 10.02 4.28
CA LEU A 189 -4.07 10.54 3.51
C LEU A 189 -3.49 11.83 4.12
N LYS A 190 -4.35 12.74 4.58
CA LYS A 190 -3.90 13.99 5.20
C LYS A 190 -3.36 13.76 6.61
N ARG A 191 -4.08 12.98 7.43
CA ARG A 191 -3.72 12.67 8.81
C ARG A 191 -2.35 11.99 8.86
N GLU A 192 -2.20 10.89 8.14
CA GLU A 192 -0.95 10.11 8.08
C GLU A 192 0.23 10.98 7.66
N PHE A 193 0.09 11.79 6.61
CA PHE A 193 1.17 12.68 6.20
C PHE A 193 1.52 13.72 7.29
N GLY A 194 0.51 14.31 7.93
CA GLY A 194 0.70 15.28 9.00
C GLY A 194 1.38 14.67 10.24
N GLU A 195 0.94 13.48 10.64
CA GLU A 195 1.46 12.78 11.83
C GLU A 195 2.88 12.26 11.57
N GLU A 196 3.10 11.53 10.49
CA GLU A 196 4.36 10.81 10.23
C GLU A 196 5.48 11.69 9.67
N ALA A 197 5.15 12.68 8.84
CA ALA A 197 6.14 13.47 8.12
C ALA A 197 6.29 14.91 8.65
N LEU A 198 5.34 15.40 9.45
CA LEU A 198 5.32 16.78 9.96
C LEU A 198 5.17 16.85 11.49
N ASN A 199 5.19 15.70 12.18
CA ASN A 199 5.03 15.56 13.63
C ASN A 199 3.84 16.35 14.20
N SER A 200 2.71 16.34 13.50
CA SER A 200 1.54 17.17 13.82
C SER A 200 1.04 16.97 15.25
N LEU A 201 1.13 15.76 15.80
CA LEU A 201 0.65 15.42 17.14
C LEU A 201 1.34 16.25 18.24
N GLN A 202 2.63 16.49 18.09
CA GLN A 202 3.47 17.20 19.07
C GLN A 202 3.50 18.73 18.85
N LYS A 203 2.84 19.25 17.81
CA LYS A 203 2.75 20.69 17.54
C LYS A 203 1.85 21.43 18.54
N SER A 204 2.16 22.71 18.77
CA SER A 204 1.31 23.62 19.54
C SER A 204 -0.04 23.83 18.84
N PRO A 205 -1.10 24.27 19.56
CA PRO A 205 -2.39 24.58 18.94
C PRO A 205 -2.28 25.61 17.80
N GLU A 206 -1.43 26.62 17.95
CA GLU A 206 -1.20 27.66 16.95
C GLU A 206 -0.53 27.09 15.70
N ASP A 207 0.54 26.31 15.88
CA ASP A 207 1.26 25.64 14.78
C ASP A 207 0.34 24.65 14.05
N LYS A 208 -0.56 23.95 14.75
CA LYS A 208 -1.54 23.05 14.14
C LYS A 208 -2.48 23.78 13.19
N VAL A 209 -2.93 24.99 13.54
CA VAL A 209 -3.79 25.79 12.66
C VAL A 209 -3.05 26.22 11.39
N GLU A 210 -1.78 26.59 11.51
CA GLU A 210 -0.96 26.96 10.35
C GLU A 210 -0.63 25.74 9.47
N LEU A 211 -0.29 24.61 10.09
CA LEU A 211 -0.06 23.33 9.42
C LEU A 211 -1.30 22.88 8.62
N GLU A 212 -2.48 22.96 9.23
CA GLU A 212 -3.74 22.62 8.56
C GLU A 212 -4.02 23.49 7.34
N LYS A 213 -3.65 24.78 7.36
CA LYS A 213 -3.77 25.64 6.16
C LYS A 213 -2.86 25.15 5.03
N HIS A 214 -1.61 24.80 5.34
CA HIS A 214 -0.66 24.28 4.36
C HIS A 214 -1.12 22.93 3.80
N LEU A 215 -1.53 22.00 4.68
CA LEU A 215 -2.08 20.71 4.29
C LEU A 215 -3.38 20.87 3.49
N HIS A 216 -4.25 21.80 3.85
CA HIS A 216 -5.45 22.07 3.07
C HIS A 216 -5.11 22.55 1.65
N LYS A 217 -4.16 23.48 1.50
CA LYS A 217 -3.69 23.94 0.18
C LYS A 217 -3.11 22.77 -0.63
N LEU A 218 -2.23 21.96 -0.02
CA LEU A 218 -1.57 20.83 -0.68
C LEU A 218 -2.55 19.72 -1.09
N PHE A 219 -3.56 19.42 -0.27
CA PHE A 219 -4.49 18.31 -0.51
C PHE A 219 -5.75 18.73 -1.30
N SER A 220 -5.99 20.03 -1.49
CA SER A 220 -7.09 20.56 -2.31
C SER A 220 -6.71 20.78 -3.78
N GLN A 221 -5.42 20.75 -4.11
CA GLN A 221 -4.95 20.86 -5.49
C GLN A 221 -5.30 19.62 -6.32
N GLU A 222 -5.08 19.71 -7.63
CA GLU A 222 -5.20 18.57 -8.53
C GLU A 222 -4.24 17.45 -8.11
N HIS A 223 -4.80 16.27 -7.89
CA HIS A 223 -4.10 15.06 -7.48
C HIS A 223 -4.58 13.90 -8.34
N PHE A 224 -3.86 12.79 -8.29
CA PHE A 224 -4.30 11.58 -8.97
C PHE A 224 -4.06 10.33 -8.14
N GLU A 225 -4.98 9.38 -8.29
CA GLU A 225 -4.81 8.01 -7.80
C GLU A 225 -3.70 7.32 -8.60
N VAL A 226 -2.65 6.92 -7.88
CA VAL A 226 -1.47 6.23 -8.41
C VAL A 226 -1.77 4.74 -8.51
N TYR A 227 -2.36 4.20 -7.45
CA TYR A 227 -2.62 2.78 -7.30
C TYR A 227 -3.75 2.57 -6.31
N ARG A 228 -4.56 1.53 -6.54
CA ARG A 228 -5.60 1.10 -5.62
C ARG A 228 -5.73 -0.42 -5.65
N GLY A 229 -5.57 -1.08 -4.52
CA GLY A 229 -5.60 -2.54 -4.45
C GLY A 229 -4.62 -3.19 -3.49
N TYR A 230 -4.41 -4.48 -3.73
CA TYR A 230 -3.53 -5.38 -3.00
C TYR A 230 -2.08 -4.93 -2.94
N VAL A 231 -1.50 -4.93 -1.74
CA VAL A 231 -0.08 -4.65 -1.53
C VAL A 231 0.64 -5.96 -1.22
N ASP A 232 1.68 -6.30 -1.97
CA ASP A 232 2.59 -7.39 -1.58
C ASP A 232 3.38 -6.93 -0.34
N ASP A 233 2.90 -7.35 0.84
CA ASP A 233 3.36 -6.94 2.15
C ASP A 233 3.70 -8.20 2.98
N PRO A 234 4.82 -8.19 3.74
CA PRO A 234 5.24 -9.35 4.53
C PRO A 234 4.27 -9.74 5.65
N ARG A 235 3.32 -8.87 6.02
CA ARG A 235 2.26 -9.15 7.00
C ARG A 235 1.10 -9.97 6.41
N ASN A 236 1.01 -10.10 5.09
CA ASN A 236 -0.10 -10.81 4.46
C ASN A 236 -0.14 -12.30 4.85
N THR A 237 -1.33 -12.84 5.01
CA THR A 237 -1.60 -14.24 5.31
C THR A 237 -2.57 -14.80 4.26
N ASP A 238 -2.96 -16.06 4.41
CA ASP A 238 -4.02 -16.67 3.59
C ASP A 238 -5.39 -16.01 3.85
N ASN A 239 -5.56 -15.34 4.98
CA ASN A 239 -6.87 -14.87 5.45
C ASN A 239 -6.96 -13.37 5.74
N ALA A 240 -5.85 -12.65 5.69
CA ALA A 240 -5.80 -11.21 5.88
C ALA A 240 -4.67 -10.62 5.03
N TRP A 241 -4.91 -9.47 4.38
CA TRP A 241 -3.91 -8.83 3.53
C TRP A 241 -4.03 -7.32 3.55
N MET A 242 -2.94 -6.65 3.20
CA MET A 242 -2.88 -5.21 3.02
C MET A 242 -3.48 -4.81 1.67
N GLU A 243 -4.31 -3.78 1.70
CA GLU A 243 -4.68 -3.01 0.51
C GLU A 243 -4.44 -1.54 0.76
N THR A 244 -4.13 -0.78 -0.29
CA THR A 244 -3.90 0.65 -0.17
C THR A 244 -4.58 1.42 -1.29
N GLU A 245 -4.85 2.69 -1.02
CA GLU A 245 -5.08 3.72 -2.02
C GLU A 245 -3.91 4.71 -1.96
N ALA A 246 -3.05 4.66 -2.98
CA ALA A 246 -1.89 5.54 -3.10
C ALA A 246 -2.27 6.73 -3.98
N VAL A 247 -2.06 7.95 -3.47
CA VAL A 247 -2.47 9.18 -4.15
C VAL A 247 -1.29 10.14 -4.21
N ASN A 248 -1.02 10.69 -5.40
CA ASN A 248 0.04 11.66 -5.59
C ASN A 248 -0.49 13.09 -5.48
N TYR A 249 0.05 13.83 -4.53
CA TYR A 249 -0.08 15.29 -4.42
C TYR A 249 1.25 15.91 -4.81
N HIS A 250 1.23 16.85 -5.74
CA HIS A 250 2.44 17.37 -6.35
C HIS A 250 2.53 18.88 -6.19
N ASP A 251 3.63 19.33 -5.60
CA ASP A 251 4.00 20.75 -5.57
C ASP A 251 4.89 21.07 -6.78
N GLU A 252 4.25 21.60 -7.83
CA GLU A 252 4.91 21.95 -9.09
C GLU A 252 5.87 23.14 -8.91
N THR A 253 5.46 24.16 -8.15
CA THR A 253 6.25 25.40 -8.00
C THR A 253 7.26 25.31 -6.85
N GLY A 254 6.99 24.48 -5.83
CA GLY A 254 7.76 24.41 -4.58
C GLY A 254 7.24 25.34 -3.49
N GLU A 255 6.29 26.24 -3.82
CA GLU A 255 5.79 27.28 -2.91
C GLU A 255 5.08 26.74 -1.67
N THR A 256 4.58 25.51 -1.71
CA THR A 256 3.81 24.92 -0.61
C THR A 256 4.71 24.12 0.32
N MET A 257 5.67 23.38 -0.24
CA MET A 257 6.47 22.40 0.48
C MET A 257 7.88 22.88 0.83
N ASP A 258 8.43 23.90 0.16
CA ASP A 258 9.80 24.38 0.43
C ASP A 258 9.93 25.03 1.80
N ASN A 259 8.86 25.65 2.31
CA ASN A 259 8.84 26.30 3.62
C ASN A 259 8.26 25.42 4.73
N LEU A 260 7.88 24.18 4.43
CA LEU A 260 7.27 23.28 5.39
C LEU A 260 8.34 22.31 5.93
N PRO A 261 8.86 22.53 7.16
CA PRO A 261 9.90 21.68 7.71
C PRO A 261 9.35 20.28 7.96
N LEU A 262 10.04 19.28 7.42
CA LEU A 262 9.72 17.87 7.70
C LEU A 262 10.23 17.53 9.10
N GLU A 263 9.39 16.86 9.88
CA GLU A 263 9.70 16.40 11.22
C GLU A 263 9.13 15.00 11.41
N ALA A 264 9.98 14.04 11.78
CA ALA A 264 9.55 12.65 11.90
C ALA A 264 8.56 12.52 13.06
N GLY A 265 7.43 11.88 12.82
CA GLY A 265 6.45 11.52 13.84
C GLY A 265 6.94 10.43 14.79
N ASP A 266 6.03 9.96 15.64
CA ASP A 266 6.35 8.98 16.69
C ASP A 266 6.72 7.59 16.12
N ASP A 267 6.17 7.19 14.97
CA ASP A 267 6.45 5.89 14.32
C ASP A 267 7.55 5.98 13.24
N ALA A 268 7.89 7.19 12.80
CA ALA A 268 9.01 7.47 11.90
C ALA A 268 10.32 7.70 12.68
N GLY A 269 11.41 7.06 12.26
CA GLY A 269 12.74 7.31 12.82
C GLY A 269 13.44 8.50 12.16
N VAL A 270 13.23 8.68 10.87
CA VAL A 270 13.80 9.76 10.04
C VAL A 270 12.78 10.12 8.96
N VAL A 271 12.67 11.41 8.63
CA VAL A 271 11.90 11.88 7.47
C VAL A 271 12.81 12.73 6.58
N LYS A 272 12.69 12.61 5.24
CA LYS A 272 13.38 13.49 4.29
C LYS A 272 12.76 13.49 2.91
N TRP A 273 13.16 14.47 2.11
CA TRP A 273 13.06 14.40 0.66
C TRP A 273 14.04 13.37 0.09
N VAL A 274 13.54 12.49 -0.77
CA VAL A 274 14.29 11.46 -1.46
C VAL A 274 14.18 11.69 -2.96
N ASP A 275 15.31 11.76 -3.65
CA ASP A 275 15.38 11.78 -5.11
C ASP A 275 14.85 10.46 -5.67
N ILE A 276 13.92 10.55 -6.61
CA ILE A 276 13.31 9.39 -7.25
C ILE A 276 14.26 8.84 -8.32
N SER A 277 14.59 7.56 -8.19
CA SER A 277 15.18 6.77 -9.27
C SER A 277 14.94 5.27 -9.10
N GLU A 278 15.25 4.48 -10.11
CA GLU A 278 15.04 3.03 -10.13
C GLU A 278 15.84 2.25 -9.06
N LYS A 279 16.91 2.85 -8.51
CA LYS A 279 17.77 2.24 -7.50
C LYS A 279 17.16 2.29 -6.09
N LEU A 280 16.03 2.99 -5.91
CA LEU A 280 15.37 3.11 -4.62
C LEU A 280 14.86 1.75 -4.09
N LYS A 281 15.33 1.40 -2.90
CA LYS A 281 14.82 0.25 -2.13
C LYS A 281 13.83 0.77 -1.11
N LEU A 282 12.56 0.44 -1.31
CA LEU A 282 11.46 0.86 -0.45
C LEU A 282 10.67 -0.34 0.07
N TYR A 283 10.04 -0.13 1.22
CA TYR A 283 9.17 -1.09 1.90
C TYR A 283 8.00 -1.54 1.01
N ALA A 284 7.57 -2.80 1.19
CA ALA A 284 6.42 -3.39 0.50
C ALA A 284 6.44 -3.13 -1.01
N SER A 285 5.35 -2.59 -1.57
CA SER A 285 5.22 -2.29 -3.01
C SER A 285 5.53 -0.83 -3.35
N HIS A 286 6.13 -0.05 -2.43
CA HIS A 286 6.23 1.40 -2.58
C HIS A 286 7.10 1.83 -3.77
N SER A 287 8.14 1.08 -4.12
CA SER A 287 8.97 1.38 -5.30
C SER A 287 8.17 1.32 -6.60
N TYR A 288 7.17 0.43 -6.69
CA TYR A 288 6.26 0.37 -7.83
C TYR A 288 5.36 1.61 -7.90
N PHE A 289 4.84 2.10 -6.77
CA PHE A 289 4.03 3.33 -6.76
C PHE A 289 4.85 4.55 -7.17
N ILE A 290 6.09 4.68 -6.66
CA ILE A 290 6.99 5.77 -7.04
C ILE A 290 7.35 5.71 -8.53
N LYS A 291 7.52 4.52 -9.11
CA LYS A 291 7.71 4.35 -10.56
C LYS A 291 6.53 4.92 -11.35
N LEU A 292 5.30 4.56 -10.99
CA LEU A 292 4.09 5.06 -11.66
C LEU A 292 3.97 6.58 -11.54
N VAL A 293 4.36 7.16 -10.41
CA VAL A 293 4.40 8.61 -10.22
C VAL A 293 5.42 9.25 -11.15
N ALA A 294 6.65 8.72 -11.22
CA ALA A 294 7.69 9.23 -12.10
C ALA A 294 7.27 9.18 -13.57
N GLU A 295 6.66 8.08 -14.01
CA GLU A 295 6.12 7.92 -15.37
C GLU A 295 5.05 8.97 -15.67
N LYS A 296 4.06 9.12 -14.79
CA LYS A 296 2.95 10.06 -14.99
C LYS A 296 3.38 11.53 -14.94
N ARG A 297 4.41 11.86 -14.15
CA ARG A 297 5.00 13.21 -14.06
C ARG A 297 6.05 13.47 -15.14
N GLY A 298 6.42 12.48 -15.96
CA GLY A 298 7.46 12.62 -16.97
C GLY A 298 8.86 12.84 -16.37
N ALA A 299 9.10 12.38 -15.15
CA ALA A 299 10.34 12.56 -14.42
C ALA A 299 11.44 11.58 -14.84
N HIS A 300 12.65 11.82 -14.35
CA HIS A 300 13.74 10.84 -14.37
C HIS A 300 13.36 9.53 -13.65
N TRP A 301 13.88 8.40 -14.16
CA TRP A 301 13.70 7.07 -13.54
C TRP A 301 14.89 6.15 -13.80
N SER A 302 15.24 5.94 -15.08
CA SER A 302 16.33 5.05 -15.52
C SER A 302 17.69 5.69 -15.28
N GLU A 303 18.54 5.00 -14.55
CA GLU A 303 19.91 5.41 -14.24
C GLU A 303 20.91 4.90 -15.27
N ASP A 304 20.55 3.85 -16.01
CA ASP A 304 21.33 3.36 -17.14
C ASP A 304 21.07 4.20 -18.40
N PRO A 305 22.12 4.56 -19.17
CA PRO A 305 21.93 5.11 -20.49
C PRO A 305 21.18 4.06 -21.33
N GLY A 306 20.00 4.43 -21.85
CA GLY A 306 19.24 3.55 -22.74
C GLY A 306 20.11 3.06 -23.90
N PRO A 307 19.72 1.97 -24.59
CA PRO A 307 20.50 1.47 -25.72
C PRO A 307 20.74 2.62 -26.70
N GLU A 308 22.01 2.93 -26.97
CA GLU A 308 22.38 3.87 -28.03
C GLU A 308 21.65 3.44 -29.29
N CYS A 309 20.74 4.28 -29.79
CA CYS A 309 20.28 4.18 -31.17
C CYS A 309 21.51 4.41 -32.05
N ARG A 310 22.21 3.33 -32.40
CA ARG A 310 23.19 3.35 -33.48
C ARG A 310 22.38 3.51 -34.76
N GLU A 311 22.34 4.74 -35.28
CA GLU A 311 21.94 5.03 -36.65
C GLU A 311 22.80 4.26 -37.67
#